data_AF-S9V603-F1
#
_entry.id   AF-S9V603-F1
#
_cell.length_a   1.000
_cell.length_b   1.000
_cell.length_c   1.000
_cell.angle_alpha   90.00
_cell.angle_beta   90.00
_cell.angle_gamma   90.00
#
_symmetry.space_group_name_H-M   'P 1'
#
loop_
_entity.id
_entity.type
_entity.pdbx_description
1 polymer ?
#
loop_
_entity_poly.entity_id
_entity_poly.type
_entity_poly.pdbx_seq_one_letter_code
_entity_poly.pdbx_strand_id
1 'polypeptide(L)' 'MSKEREEEVLHAAERMQGRDLSGEFPVASFAYEILKAHPSVREMGLRERMDFLLTRWNKLSDKQRLKYLNDPLKGLL' A
#
# COMPACT_ATOMS: atom_id res chain seq x y z
N MET A 1 9.01 -16.10 -0.33
CA MET A 1 7.68 -15.66 0.14
C MET A 1 6.87 -16.91 0.45
N SER A 2 6.20 -16.99 1.60
CA SER A 2 5.31 -18.13 1.92
C SER A 2 4.03 -18.04 1.09
N LYS A 3 3.29 -19.16 0.97
CA LYS A 3 1.99 -19.18 0.26
C LYS A 3 0.98 -18.21 0.88
N GLU A 4 0.89 -18.20 2.21
CA GLU A 4 0.00 -17.29 2.96
C GLU A 4 0.31 -15.81 2.67
N ARG A 5 1.59 -15.46 2.60
CA ARG A 5 2.01 -14.09 2.29
C ARG A 5 1.70 -13.70 0.85
N GLU A 6 1.82 -14.65 -0.08
CA GLU A 6 1.45 -14.43 -1.48
C GLU A 6 -0.05 -14.17 -1.64
N GLU A 7 -0.90 -14.93 -0.93
CA GLU A 7 -2.35 -14.71 -0.92
C GLU A 7 -2.73 -13.35 -0.34
N GLU A 8 -2.10 -12.94 0.77
CA GLU A 8 -2.30 -11.60 1.35
C GLU A 8 -1.93 -10.48 0.37
N VAL A 9 -0.81 -10.64 -0.34
CA VAL A 9 -0.33 -9.69 -1.35
C VAL A 9 -1.30 -9.56 -2.52
N LEU A 10 -1.83 -10.69 -3.01
CA LEU A 10 -2.78 -10.71 -4.13
C LEU A 10 -4.13 -10.10 -3.71
N HIS A 11 -4.66 -10.48 -2.55
CA HIS A 11 -5.89 -9.91 -2.02
C HIS A 11 -5.78 -8.40 -1.80
N ALA A 12 -4.66 -7.93 -1.24
CA ALA A 12 -4.40 -6.50 -1.09
C ALA A 12 -4.34 -5.76 -2.43
N ALA A 13 -3.73 -6.35 -3.45
CA ALA A 13 -3.64 -5.75 -4.79
C ALA A 13 -5.03 -5.57 -5.42
N GLU A 14 -5.89 -6.58 -5.32
CA GLU A 14 -7.28 -6.50 -5.79
C GLU A 14 -8.08 -5.41 -5.06
N ARG A 15 -7.95 -5.34 -3.74
CA ARG A 15 -8.61 -4.33 -2.91
C ARG A 15 -8.12 -2.91 -3.22
N MET A 16 -6.81 -2.73 -3.37
CA MET A 16 -6.23 -1.44 -3.76
C MET A 16 -6.69 -1.01 -5.16
N GLN A 17 -6.84 -1.93 -6.11
CA GLN A 17 -7.43 -1.64 -7.42
C GLN A 17 -8.89 -1.18 -7.31
N GLY A 18 -9.64 -1.74 -6.36
CA GLY A 18 -11.00 -1.31 -6.01
C GLY A 18 -11.09 0.03 -5.26
N ARG A 19 -9.98 0.75 -5.11
CA ARG A 19 -9.88 2.00 -4.32
C ARG A 19 -10.34 1.83 -2.88
N ASP A 20 -9.86 0.78 -2.22
CA ASP A 20 -10.15 0.57 -0.81
C ASP A 20 -9.68 1.75 0.06
N LEU A 21 -10.62 2.35 0.79
CA LEU A 21 -10.40 3.49 1.70
C LEU A 21 -10.64 3.12 3.18
N SER A 22 -10.82 1.84 3.48
CA SER A 22 -11.04 1.32 4.85
C SER A 22 -9.84 1.54 5.77
N GLY A 23 -8.64 1.61 5.18
CA GLY A 23 -7.37 1.67 5.91
C GLY A 23 -6.84 0.34 6.41
N GLU A 24 -7.51 -0.76 6.06
CA GLU A 24 -6.98 -2.11 6.19
C GLU A 24 -5.72 -2.29 5.32
N PHE A 25 -5.72 -1.67 4.13
CA PHE A 25 -4.65 -1.73 3.14
C PHE A 25 -4.07 -0.34 2.84
N PRO A 26 -2.86 -0.27 2.26
CA PRO A 26 -2.26 0.99 1.85
C PRO A 26 -3.15 1.73 0.85
N VAL A 27 -3.45 3.00 1.12
CA VAL A 27 -4.21 3.87 0.22
C VAL A 27 -3.33 4.47 -0.88
N ALA A 28 -3.94 4.99 -1.95
CA ALA A 28 -3.23 5.52 -3.11
C ALA A 28 -2.23 6.64 -2.75
N SER A 29 -2.62 7.57 -1.88
CA SER A 29 -1.75 8.67 -1.43
C SER A 29 -0.49 8.16 -0.71
N PHE A 30 -0.60 7.09 0.08
CA PHE A 30 0.55 6.45 0.71
C PHE A 30 1.47 5.81 -0.32
N ALA A 31 0.91 5.02 -1.26
CA ALA A 31 1.70 4.38 -2.31
C ALA A 31 2.44 5.44 -3.15
N TYR A 32 1.79 6.55 -3.48
CA TYR A 32 2.40 7.68 -4.16
C TYR A 32 3.59 8.27 -3.40
N GLU A 33 3.43 8.56 -2.10
CA GLU A 33 4.51 9.12 -1.29
C GLU A 33 5.72 8.18 -1.24
N ILE A 34 5.48 6.88 -1.07
CA ILE A 34 6.54 5.87 -1.08
C ILE A 34 7.25 5.81 -2.43
N LEU A 35 6.52 5.80 -3.54
CA LEU A 35 7.10 5.76 -4.90
C LEU A 35 7.84 7.05 -5.26
N LYS A 36 7.47 8.18 -4.65
CA LYS A 36 8.18 9.46 -4.78
C LYS A 36 9.48 9.45 -3.99
N ALA A 37 9.46 8.93 -2.76
CA ALA A 37 10.63 8.86 -1.88
C ALA A 37 11.63 7.75 -2.30
N HIS A 38 11.13 6.67 -2.89
CA HIS A 38 11.93 5.50 -3.31
C HIS A 38 11.62 5.13 -4.77
N PRO A 39 12.19 5.83 -5.76
CA PRO A 39 11.92 5.57 -7.18
C PRO A 39 12.25 4.13 -7.63
N SER A 40 13.23 3.48 -7.01
CA SER A 40 13.60 2.09 -7.31
C SER A 40 12.47 1.08 -7.09
N VAL A 41 11.48 1.43 -6.27
CA VAL A 41 10.28 0.60 -6.05
C VAL A 41 9.45 0.46 -7.34
N ARG A 42 9.61 1.38 -8.30
CA ARG A 42 8.97 1.30 -9.63
C ARG A 42 9.56 0.22 -10.52
N GLU A 43 10.81 -0.17 -10.27
CA GLU A 43 11.51 -1.24 -11.00
C GLU A 43 11.20 -2.63 -10.42
N MET A 44 10.62 -2.70 -9.21
CA MET A 44 10.22 -3.96 -8.58
C MET A 44 9.08 -4.62 -9.33
N GLY A 45 9.09 -5.96 -9.37
CA GLY A 45 7.94 -6.73 -9.84
C GLY A 45 6.69 -6.44 -9.00
N LEU A 46 5.49 -6.64 -9.57
CA LEU A 46 4.23 -6.29 -8.90
C LEU A 46 4.11 -6.92 -7.50
N ARG A 47 4.41 -8.22 -7.37
CA ARG A 47 4.35 -8.93 -6.07
C ARG A 47 5.28 -8.32 -5.03
N GLU A 48 6.54 -8.10 -5.40
CA GLU A 48 7.56 -7.53 -4.51
C GLU A 48 7.22 -6.10 -4.09
N ARG A 49 6.72 -5.30 -5.03
CA ARG A 49 6.25 -3.94 -4.77
C ARG A 49 5.09 -3.93 -3.78
N MET A 50 4.11 -4.79 -3.97
CA MET A 50 2.94 -4.88 -3.09
C MET A 50 3.33 -5.36 -1.70
N ASP A 51 4.19 -6.39 -1.61
CA ASP A 51 4.73 -6.85 -0.34
C ASP A 51 5.49 -5.75 0.42
N PHE A 52 6.30 -4.97 -0.31
CA PHE A 52 7.01 -3.82 0.23
C PHE A 52 6.07 -2.75 0.79
N LEU A 53 5.03 -2.38 0.02
CA LEU A 53 4.02 -1.40 0.44
C LEU A 53 3.25 -1.87 1.68
N LEU A 54 2.80 -3.12 1.70
CA LEU A 54 2.08 -3.71 2.83
C LEU A 54 2.96 -3.75 4.08
N THR A 55 4.21 -4.19 3.95
CA THR A 55 5.16 -4.24 5.06
C THR A 55 5.36 -2.86 5.70
N ARG A 56 5.43 -1.80 4.88
CA ARG A 56 5.57 -0.43 5.39
C ARG A 56 4.29 0.10 6.01
N TRP A 57 3.14 -0.17 5.39
CA TRP A 57 1.84 0.22 5.93
C TRP A 57 1.59 -0.42 7.31
N ASN A 58 1.91 -1.71 7.45
CA ASN A 58 1.74 -2.45 8.70
C ASN A 58 2.62 -1.91 9.83
N LYS A 59 3.76 -1.29 9.51
CA LYS A 59 4.67 -0.64 10.47
C LYS A 59 4.22 0.77 10.89
N LEU A 60 3.23 1.37 10.23
CA LEU A 60 2.68 2.65 10.64
C LEU A 60 1.87 2.50 11.93
N SER A 61 2.03 3.46 12.85
CA SER A 61 1.10 3.65 13.95
C SER A 61 -0.26 4.13 13.45
N ASP A 62 -1.31 3.94 14.26
CA ASP A 62 -2.67 4.39 13.92
C ASP A 62 -2.74 5.88 13.59
N LYS A 63 -1.98 6.71 14.33
CA LYS A 63 -1.88 8.15 14.07
C LYS A 63 -1.29 8.44 12.68
N GLN A 64 -0.28 7.68 12.27
CA GLN A 64 0.33 7.83 10.94
C GLN A 64 -0.61 7.32 9.85
N ARG A 65 -1.29 6.18 10.04
CA ARG A 65 -2.31 5.69 9.10
C ARG A 65 -3.43 6.70 8.92
N LEU A 66 -3.90 7.30 10.01
CA LEU A 66 -4.97 8.30 9.99
C LEU A 66 -4.62 9.54 9.14
N LYS A 67 -3.34 9.94 9.09
CA LYS A 67 -2.88 11.02 8.19
C LYS A 67 -3.19 10.69 6.73
N TYR A 68 -2.92 9.44 6.31
CA TYR A 68 -3.20 8.99 4.95
C TYR A 68 -4.70 8.77 4.70
N LEU A 69 -5.44 8.30 5.70
CA LEU A 69 -6.90 8.10 5.61
C LEU A 69 -7.71 9.40 5.63
N ASN A 70 -7.12 10.49 6.12
CA ASN A 70 -7.70 11.82 6.05
C ASN A 70 -7.16 12.64 4.88
N ASP A 71 -6.23 12.08 4.09
CA ASP A 71 -5.71 12.74 2.91
C ASP A 71 -6.83 12.85 1.85
N PRO A 72 -7.14 14.04 1.33
CA PRO A 72 -8.14 14.20 0.26
C PRO A 72 -7.79 13.41 -1.00
N LEU A 73 -6.52 13.06 -1.19
CA LEU A 73 -6.01 12.28 -2.30
C LEU A 73 -5.94 10.77 -2.01
N LYS A 74 -6.46 10.28 -0.88
CA LYS A 74 -6.36 8.86 -0.48
C LYS A 74 -6.87 7.86 -1.51
N GLY A 75 -7.85 8.23 -2.34
CA GLY A 75 -8.37 7.41 -3.43
C GLY A 75 -7.97 7.89 -4.82
N LEU A 76 -7.15 8.94 -4.91
CA LEU A 76 -6.71 9.51 -6.17
C LEU A 76 -5.39 8.86 -6.59
N LEU A 77 -5.52 7.75 -7.31
CA LEU A 77 -4.70 7.24 -8.42
C LEU A 77 -5.50 6.14 -9.13
#